data_AF-A0A7K0LUF5-F1
#
_entry.id   AF-A0A7K0LUF5-F1
#
_cell.length_a   1.000
_cell.length_b   1.000
_cell.length_c   1.000
_cell.angle_alpha   90.00
_cell.angle_beta   90.00
_cell.angle_gamma   90.00
#
_symmetry.space_group_name_H-M   'P 1'
#
loop_
_entity.id
_entity.type
_entity.pdbx_description
1 polymer ?
#
loop_
_entity_poly.entity_id
_entity_poly.type
_entity_poly.pdbx_seq_one_letter_code
_entity_poly.pdbx_strand_id
1 'polypeptide(L)'
;MSLTMESPQRFTEAKCLFIPLDVEWQRRADVTVVGELTVRKPGTSIANADSFLLAPNEPVAGNYTDYVYVCPADGPGAYVVSGTVSFIGADSSDVVAMSPMAFTVVPASTSVTGLMLSQSGSKVTVSGRAVITSNGSAAGGILLISVREPGTTEWANVAVPDVSPRGAFSANIAPRLAPGTLVRAQVLKCKWCTGAKAYARVR
;
A
#
# COMPACT_ATOMS: atom_id res chain seq x y z
N MET A 1 -22.72 -4.02 21.82
CA MET A 1 -21.95 -3.42 20.72
C MET A 1 -21.22 -4.54 20.00
N SER A 2 -21.33 -4.58 18.68
CA SER A 2 -20.60 -5.51 17.83
C SER A 2 -19.74 -4.72 16.85
N LEU A 3 -18.63 -5.33 16.42
CA LEU A 3 -17.68 -4.71 15.53
C LEU A 3 -17.29 -5.69 14.45
N THR A 4 -17.33 -5.24 13.20
CA THR A 4 -16.96 -6.06 12.05
C THR A 4 -16.08 -5.28 11.10
N MET A 5 -15.17 -5.98 10.43
CA MET A 5 -14.23 -5.40 9.49
C MET A 5 -14.01 -6.38 8.35
N GLU A 6 -14.05 -5.87 7.12
CA GLU A 6 -13.77 -6.68 5.94
C GLU A 6 -12.28 -7.03 5.83
N SER A 7 -11.99 -8.22 5.33
CA SER A 7 -10.64 -8.70 5.10
C SER A 7 -10.64 -9.65 3.89
N PRO A 8 -9.61 -9.63 3.01
CA PRO A 8 -8.42 -8.80 3.09
C PRO A 8 -8.61 -7.37 2.55
N GLN A 9 -7.79 -6.45 3.05
CA GLN A 9 -7.67 -5.07 2.57
C GLN A 9 -6.49 -4.96 1.59
N ARG A 10 -6.56 -4.10 0.58
CA ARG A 10 -5.53 -4.02 -0.48
C ARG A 10 -5.07 -2.59 -0.72
N PHE A 11 -3.75 -2.38 -0.77
CA PHE A 11 -3.21 -1.12 -1.28
C PHE A 11 -3.59 -0.91 -2.75
N THR A 12 -4.05 0.29 -3.08
CA THR A 12 -4.38 0.69 -4.45
C THR A 12 -3.53 1.86 -4.93
N GLU A 13 -2.89 2.59 -4.02
CA GLU A 13 -2.04 3.74 -4.32
C GLU A 13 -1.05 4.01 -3.17
N ALA A 14 -0.15 4.97 -3.38
CA ALA A 14 0.84 5.40 -2.38
C ALA A 14 0.23 6.28 -1.27
N LYS A 15 -1.00 5.99 -0.85
CA LYS A 15 -1.70 6.66 0.25
C LYS A 15 -2.08 5.66 1.33
N CYS A 16 -2.34 6.15 2.54
CA CYS A 16 -2.83 5.30 3.61
C CYS A 16 -4.20 4.72 3.23
N LEU A 17 -4.38 3.45 3.55
CA LEU A 17 -5.66 2.78 3.47
C LEU A 17 -6.52 3.23 4.63
N PHE A 18 -7.75 3.62 4.36
CA PHE A 18 -8.79 3.81 5.36
C PHE A 18 -9.67 2.56 5.30
N ILE A 19 -9.60 1.77 6.35
CA ILE A 19 -10.22 0.45 6.45
C ILE A 19 -11.52 0.63 7.23
N PRO A 20 -12.67 0.32 6.63
CA PRO A 20 -13.95 0.49 7.30
C PRO A 20 -14.05 -0.46 8.49
N LEU A 21 -14.51 0.10 9.61
CA LEU A 21 -14.88 -0.60 10.82
C LEU A 21 -16.36 -0.35 11.05
N ASP A 22 -17.18 -1.37 10.82
CA ASP A 22 -18.61 -1.28 11.05
C ASP A 22 -18.90 -1.52 12.52
N VAL A 23 -19.57 -0.53 13.12
CA VAL A 23 -19.90 -0.46 14.52
C VAL A 23 -21.41 -0.55 14.68
N GLU A 24 -21.87 -1.67 15.23
CA GLU A 24 -23.25 -1.79 15.70
C GLU A 24 -23.30 -1.47 17.18
N TRP A 25 -24.13 -0.52 17.55
CA TRP A 25 -24.19 -0.03 18.92
C TRP A 25 -25.60 0.16 19.44
N GLN A 26 -25.71 0.08 20.76
CA GLN A 26 -26.92 0.38 21.52
C GLN A 26 -26.47 1.04 22.83
N ARG A 27 -27.01 2.22 23.13
CA ARG A 27 -26.65 3.01 24.32
C ARG A 27 -27.89 3.69 24.91
N ARG A 28 -27.77 4.24 26.11
CA ARG A 28 -28.79 5.11 26.70
C ARG A 28 -28.70 6.53 26.11
N ALA A 29 -29.81 7.24 25.95
CA ALA A 29 -29.84 8.55 25.28
C ALA A 29 -28.88 9.60 25.89
N ASP A 30 -28.66 9.54 27.19
CA ASP A 30 -27.82 10.44 27.99
C ASP A 30 -26.33 10.06 28.03
N VAL A 31 -25.93 8.99 27.35
CA VAL A 31 -24.57 8.45 27.37
C VAL A 31 -23.80 8.84 26.10
N THR A 32 -22.60 9.37 26.27
CA THR A 32 -21.60 9.55 25.20
C THR A 32 -20.79 8.27 25.05
N VAL A 33 -20.44 7.88 23.81
CA VAL A 33 -19.53 6.75 23.57
C VAL A 33 -18.23 7.27 22.97
N VAL A 34 -17.10 6.88 23.56
CA VAL A 34 -15.77 7.17 23.03
C VAL A 34 -15.05 5.86 22.78
N GLY A 35 -14.64 5.62 21.54
CA GLY A 35 -13.76 4.51 21.20
C GLY A 35 -12.34 4.99 21.03
N GLU A 36 -11.39 4.31 21.69
CA GLU A 36 -9.97 4.48 21.47
C GLU A 36 -9.42 3.21 20.84
N LEU A 37 -8.92 3.32 19.62
CA LEU A 37 -8.49 2.21 18.78
C LEU A 37 -6.99 2.28 18.54
N THR A 38 -6.38 1.11 18.39
CA THR A 38 -5.00 0.98 17.92
C THR A 38 -4.90 -0.17 16.95
N VAL A 39 -4.41 0.14 15.74
CA VAL A 39 -4.01 -0.84 14.74
C VAL A 39 -2.54 -1.15 14.91
N ARG A 40 -2.21 -2.42 15.14
CA ARG A 40 -0.84 -2.90 15.33
C ARG A 40 -0.47 -3.95 14.30
N LYS A 41 0.81 -3.96 13.92
CA LYS A 41 1.40 -5.06 13.15
C LYS A 41 2.22 -5.95 14.10
N PRO A 42 1.75 -7.17 14.41
CA PRO A 42 2.44 -8.05 15.37
C PRO A 42 3.91 -8.26 15.02
N GLY A 43 4.77 -8.22 16.05
CA GLY A 43 6.22 -8.40 15.89
C GLY A 43 6.96 -7.17 15.34
N THR A 44 6.32 -6.00 15.28
CA THR A 44 6.95 -4.73 14.85
C THR A 44 6.62 -3.59 15.82
N SER A 45 7.24 -2.42 15.62
CA SER A 45 6.93 -1.19 16.36
C SER A 45 5.76 -0.38 15.77
N ILE A 46 5.10 -0.88 14.72
CA ILE A 46 4.01 -0.16 14.06
C ILE A 46 2.76 -0.19 14.94
N ALA A 47 2.28 1.00 15.30
CA ALA A 47 1.05 1.22 16.02
C ALA A 47 0.40 2.54 15.56
N ASN A 48 -0.76 2.44 14.91
CA ASN A 48 -1.54 3.58 14.46
C ASN A 48 -2.72 3.76 15.43
N ALA A 49 -2.76 4.89 16.13
CA ALA A 49 -3.85 5.22 17.03
C ALA A 49 -4.97 5.92 16.28
N ASP A 50 -6.21 5.62 16.67
CA ASP A 50 -7.42 6.25 16.16
C ASP A 50 -8.47 6.38 17.26
N SER A 51 -9.49 7.20 17.03
CA SER A 51 -10.58 7.36 17.99
C SER A 51 -11.88 7.78 17.32
N PHE A 52 -13.00 7.31 17.85
CA PHE A 52 -14.34 7.76 17.45
C PHE A 52 -15.15 8.26 18.63
N LEU A 53 -16.15 9.09 18.33
CA LEU A 53 -17.05 9.69 19.30
C LEU A 53 -18.48 9.58 18.80
N LEU A 54 -19.38 9.08 19.64
CA LEU A 54 -20.82 9.15 19.44
C LEU A 54 -21.42 10.07 20.51
N ALA A 55 -21.94 11.22 20.08
CA ALA A 55 -22.45 12.24 20.98
C ALA A 55 -23.86 11.88 21.52
N PRO A 56 -24.28 12.41 22.69
CA PRO A 56 -25.57 12.06 23.30
C PRO A 56 -26.80 12.31 22.41
N ASN A 57 -26.74 13.32 21.55
CA ASN A 57 -27.80 13.71 20.62
C ASN A 57 -27.91 12.82 19.37
N GLU A 58 -27.02 11.85 19.20
CA GLU A 58 -27.10 10.86 18.11
C GLU A 58 -28.12 9.74 18.41
N PRO A 59 -28.60 8.99 17.40
CA PRO A 59 -29.66 7.98 17.59
C PRO A 59 -29.23 6.84 18.51
N VAL A 60 -29.93 6.57 19.61
CA VAL A 60 -29.55 5.62 20.71
C VAL A 60 -29.21 4.17 20.32
N ALA A 61 -29.44 3.76 19.08
CA ALA A 61 -28.99 2.51 18.52
C ALA A 61 -28.84 2.66 17.01
N GLY A 62 -27.93 1.90 16.41
CA GLY A 62 -27.77 1.89 14.97
C GLY A 62 -26.43 1.30 14.53
N ASN A 63 -26.16 1.50 13.24
CA ASN A 63 -24.90 1.14 12.61
C ASN A 63 -24.18 2.42 12.19
N TYR A 64 -22.90 2.49 12.48
CA TYR A 64 -22.00 3.55 12.03
C TYR A 64 -20.72 2.92 11.48
N THR A 65 -20.20 3.46 10.39
CA THR A 65 -18.91 3.04 9.83
C THR A 65 -17.85 4.05 10.23
N ASP A 66 -16.93 3.60 11.06
CA ASP A 66 -15.69 4.30 11.36
C ASP A 66 -14.56 3.83 10.44
N TYR A 67 -13.39 4.45 10.52
CA TYR A 67 -12.22 4.04 9.76
C TYR A 67 -11.00 3.95 10.65
N VAL A 68 -10.21 2.89 10.45
CA VAL A 68 -8.83 2.83 10.93
C VAL A 68 -7.88 2.88 9.75
N TYR A 69 -6.61 3.21 9.98
CA TYR A 69 -5.67 3.37 8.87
C TYR A 69 -4.40 2.51 8.94
N VAL A 70 -3.92 2.13 7.75
CA VAL A 70 -2.61 1.50 7.53
C VAL A 70 -1.91 2.22 6.38
N CYS A 71 -0.69 2.69 6.61
CA CYS A 71 0.05 3.48 5.64
C CYS A 71 1.01 2.63 4.80
N PRO A 72 1.38 3.07 3.58
CA PRO A 72 2.36 2.36 2.74
C PRO A 72 3.72 2.11 3.42
N ALA A 73 4.11 2.96 4.37
CA ALA A 73 5.33 2.79 5.17
C ALA A 73 5.27 1.57 6.11
N ASP A 74 4.07 1.22 6.58
CA ASP A 74 3.81 0.08 7.47
C ASP A 74 3.87 -1.25 6.70
N GLY A 75 3.62 -1.19 5.39
CA GLY A 75 3.71 -2.30 4.45
C GLY A 75 2.59 -3.34 4.59
N PRO A 76 2.53 -4.34 3.70
CA PRO A 76 1.52 -5.39 3.76
C PRO A 76 1.80 -6.37 4.91
N GLY A 77 0.81 -7.18 5.27
CA GLY A 77 0.92 -8.23 6.29
C GLY A 77 -0.34 -8.37 7.14
N ALA A 78 -0.24 -9.17 8.19
CA ALA A 78 -1.28 -9.31 9.20
C ALA A 78 -1.23 -8.14 10.19
N TYR A 79 -2.42 -7.65 10.54
CA TYR A 79 -2.63 -6.57 11.50
C TYR A 79 -3.71 -6.98 12.50
N VAL A 80 -3.69 -6.33 13.65
CA VAL A 80 -4.72 -6.47 14.69
C VAL A 80 -5.19 -5.09 15.09
N VAL A 81 -6.49 -4.87 15.09
CA VAL A 81 -7.11 -3.73 15.75
C VAL A 81 -7.58 -4.14 17.14
N SER A 82 -7.30 -3.30 18.12
CA SER A 82 -7.68 -3.49 19.51
C SER A 82 -7.97 -2.13 20.13
N GLY A 83 -8.71 -2.09 21.23
CA GLY A 83 -9.09 -0.81 21.81
C GLY A 83 -9.98 -0.94 23.03
N THR A 84 -10.44 0.21 23.49
CA THR A 84 -11.41 0.33 24.58
C THR A 84 -12.53 1.24 24.16
N VAL A 85 -13.74 0.94 24.63
CA VAL A 85 -14.93 1.76 24.43
C VAL A 85 -15.40 2.24 25.79
N SER A 86 -15.47 3.55 25.95
CA SER A 86 -15.94 4.22 27.15
C SER A 86 -17.36 4.72 26.93
N PHE A 87 -18.25 4.43 27.88
CA PHE A 87 -19.62 4.91 27.96
C PHE A 87 -19.69 5.92 29.09
N ILE A 88 -19.91 7.19 28.78
CA ILE A 88 -19.81 8.31 29.71
C ILE A 88 -21.20 8.98 29.84
N GLY A 89 -21.84 8.80 30.98
CA GLY A 89 -23.06 9.51 31.37
C GLY A 89 -22.76 10.66 32.36
N ALA A 90 -23.78 11.37 32.81
CA ALA A 90 -23.61 12.49 33.73
C ALA A 90 -22.96 12.10 35.07
N ASP A 91 -23.36 10.95 35.62
CA ASP A 91 -22.95 10.49 36.96
C ASP A 91 -22.21 9.13 36.94
N SER A 92 -21.90 8.58 35.76
CA SER A 92 -21.26 7.26 35.64
C SER A 92 -20.38 7.15 34.39
N SER A 93 -19.33 6.34 34.49
CA SER A 93 -18.47 5.98 33.35
C SER A 93 -18.14 4.49 33.40
N ASP A 94 -18.38 3.79 32.29
CA ASP A 94 -18.01 2.38 32.13
C ASP A 94 -17.04 2.24 30.96
N VAL A 95 -16.02 1.38 31.10
CA VAL A 95 -15.04 1.11 30.05
C VAL A 95 -15.04 -0.38 29.74
N VAL A 96 -15.18 -0.70 28.45
CA VAL A 96 -15.19 -2.07 27.94
C VAL A 96 -14.02 -2.26 27.00
N ALA A 97 -13.18 -3.27 27.27
CA ALA A 97 -12.14 -3.68 26.33
C ALA A 97 -12.77 -4.36 25.12
N MET A 98 -12.36 -3.95 23.93
CA MET A 98 -12.78 -4.60 22.70
C MET A 98 -12.02 -5.92 22.51
N SER A 99 -12.74 -6.94 22.04
CA SER A 99 -12.09 -8.13 21.51
C SER A 99 -11.19 -7.75 20.32
N PRO A 100 -9.90 -8.12 20.34
CA PRO A 100 -9.01 -7.83 19.23
C PRO A 100 -9.50 -8.48 17.93
N MET A 101 -9.45 -7.73 16.82
CA MET A 101 -9.85 -8.22 15.50
C MET A 101 -8.66 -8.24 14.56
N ALA A 102 -8.43 -9.37 13.91
CA ALA A 102 -7.35 -9.54 12.95
C ALA A 102 -7.81 -9.25 11.53
N PHE A 103 -6.96 -8.62 10.73
CA PHE A 103 -7.16 -8.43 9.30
C PHE A 103 -5.83 -8.51 8.55
N THR A 104 -5.90 -8.69 7.24
CA THR A 104 -4.70 -8.76 6.39
C THR A 104 -4.70 -7.64 5.38
N VAL A 105 -3.58 -6.93 5.26
CA VAL A 105 -3.33 -5.97 4.19
C VAL A 105 -2.44 -6.63 3.13
N VAL A 106 -2.91 -6.70 1.90
CA VAL A 106 -2.19 -7.27 0.76
C VAL A 106 -1.55 -6.18 -0.10
N PRO A 107 -0.39 -6.45 -0.73
CA PRO A 107 0.28 -5.47 -1.57
C PRO A 107 -0.56 -5.10 -2.80
N ALA A 108 -0.34 -3.89 -3.31
CA ALA A 108 -0.85 -3.47 -4.61
C ALA A 108 -0.15 -4.27 -5.72
N SER A 109 -0.89 -4.78 -6.70
CA SER A 109 -0.29 -5.45 -7.85
C SER A 109 0.34 -4.42 -8.79
N THR A 110 1.60 -4.63 -9.17
CA THR A 110 2.37 -3.70 -10.02
C THR A 110 2.62 -4.28 -11.40
N SER A 111 2.71 -3.40 -12.41
CA SER A 111 3.20 -3.71 -13.75
C SER A 111 4.20 -2.65 -14.23
N VAL A 112 5.06 -3.03 -15.18
CA VAL A 112 5.91 -2.08 -15.93
C VAL A 112 5.34 -1.94 -17.33
N THR A 113 5.00 -0.71 -17.73
CA THR A 113 4.34 -0.38 -18.99
C THR A 113 5.16 0.64 -19.79
N GLY A 114 4.93 0.68 -21.10
CA GLY A 114 5.60 1.64 -21.99
C GLY A 114 7.12 1.54 -22.00
N LEU A 115 7.68 0.34 -21.80
CA LEU A 115 9.13 0.13 -21.82
C LEU A 115 9.65 0.41 -23.23
N MET A 116 10.42 1.47 -23.37
CA MET A 116 10.97 1.96 -24.63
C MET A 116 12.48 2.06 -24.56
N LEU A 117 13.10 1.84 -25.71
CA LEU A 117 14.52 2.00 -25.96
C LEU A 117 14.66 3.12 -26.99
N SER A 118 15.36 4.19 -26.64
CA SER A 118 15.70 5.25 -27.58
C SER A 118 17.19 5.40 -27.67
N GLN A 119 17.71 5.49 -28.90
CA GLN A 119 19.11 5.78 -29.16
C GLN A 119 19.25 7.22 -29.64
N SER A 120 20.10 8.00 -28.97
CA SER A 120 20.48 9.33 -29.41
C SER A 120 22.01 9.43 -29.42
N GLY A 121 22.59 9.50 -30.62
CA GLY A 121 24.03 9.41 -30.81
C GLY A 121 24.61 8.12 -30.20
N SER A 122 25.58 8.28 -29.30
CA SER A 122 26.23 7.21 -28.54
C SER A 122 25.59 7.00 -27.16
N LYS A 123 24.26 7.09 -27.03
CA LYS A 123 23.55 6.83 -25.77
C LYS A 123 22.28 6.04 -26.05
N VAL A 124 22.10 4.95 -25.31
CA VAL A 124 20.85 4.21 -25.23
C VAL A 124 20.16 4.56 -23.91
N THR A 125 18.96 5.10 -24.03
CA THR A 125 18.09 5.41 -22.90
C THR A 125 16.97 4.38 -22.83
N VAL A 126 16.74 3.85 -21.63
CA VAL A 126 15.60 3.00 -21.30
C VAL A 126 14.64 3.84 -20.50
N SER A 127 13.39 3.92 -20.95
CA SER A 127 12.33 4.64 -20.24
C SER A 127 11.06 3.81 -20.15
N GLY A 128 10.23 4.11 -19.17
CA GLY A 128 8.93 3.48 -19.01
C GLY A 128 8.20 3.98 -17.78
N ARG A 129 7.16 3.25 -17.38
CA ARG A 129 6.39 3.53 -16.17
C ARG A 129 6.18 2.26 -15.35
N ALA A 130 6.28 2.37 -14.04
CA ALA A 130 5.81 1.39 -13.08
C ALA A 130 4.46 1.87 -12.52
N VAL A 131 3.42 1.04 -12.65
CA VAL A 131 2.04 1.41 -12.31
C VAL A 131 1.35 0.28 -11.56
N ILE A 132 0.40 0.65 -10.70
CA ILE A 132 -0.52 -0.29 -10.07
C ILE A 132 -1.53 -0.78 -11.10
N THR A 133 -1.64 -2.10 -11.24
CA THR A 133 -2.43 -2.75 -12.29
C THR A 133 -3.92 -2.43 -12.21
N SER A 134 -4.47 -2.24 -11.01
CA SER A 134 -5.91 -2.04 -10.81
C SER A 134 -6.42 -0.66 -11.22
N ASN A 135 -5.59 0.38 -11.16
CA ASN A 135 -6.04 1.76 -11.37
C ASN A 135 -5.05 2.65 -12.14
N GLY A 136 -3.89 2.13 -12.55
CA GLY A 136 -2.87 2.89 -13.27
C GLY A 136 -2.09 3.90 -12.43
N SER A 137 -2.32 3.97 -11.12
CA SER A 137 -1.60 4.86 -10.21
C SER A 137 -0.11 4.54 -10.19
N ALA A 138 0.72 5.53 -9.83
CA ALA A 138 2.16 5.35 -9.74
C ALA A 138 2.53 4.26 -8.73
N ALA A 139 3.38 3.32 -9.14
CA ALA A 139 4.06 2.42 -8.23
C ALA A 139 5.40 3.04 -7.80
N GLY A 140 5.77 2.87 -6.53
CA GLY A 140 7.08 3.32 -6.02
C GLY A 140 8.14 2.21 -6.06
N GLY A 141 9.32 2.52 -5.54
CA GLY A 141 10.42 1.58 -5.37
C GLY A 141 11.64 1.92 -6.21
N ILE A 142 12.55 0.95 -6.31
CA ILE A 142 13.79 1.04 -7.08
C ILE A 142 13.64 0.17 -8.32
N LEU A 143 14.13 0.63 -9.47
CA LEU A 143 14.17 -0.19 -10.66
C LEU A 143 15.57 -0.79 -10.85
N LEU A 144 15.66 -2.05 -11.24
CA LEU A 144 16.88 -2.66 -11.74
C LEU A 144 16.75 -2.85 -13.25
N ILE A 145 17.66 -2.24 -14.01
CA ILE A 145 17.77 -2.46 -15.45
C ILE A 145 18.92 -3.41 -15.72
N SER A 146 18.60 -4.49 -16.41
CA SER A 146 19.57 -5.49 -16.86
C SER A 146 19.52 -5.65 -18.38
N VAL A 147 20.65 -6.02 -18.98
CA VAL A 147 20.74 -6.37 -20.40
C VAL A 147 21.24 -7.81 -20.57
N ARG A 148 20.86 -8.44 -21.67
CA ARG A 148 21.38 -9.74 -22.10
C ARG A 148 21.68 -9.69 -23.59
N GLU A 149 22.95 -9.86 -23.93
CA GLU A 149 23.41 -9.80 -25.31
C GLU A 149 22.94 -11.01 -26.13
N PRO A 150 22.79 -10.88 -27.46
CA PRO A 150 22.45 -12.00 -28.33
C PRO A 150 23.43 -13.16 -28.16
N GLY A 151 22.92 -14.39 -28.11
CA GLY A 151 23.74 -15.60 -27.95
C GLY A 151 24.22 -15.88 -26.53
N THR A 152 23.95 -14.99 -25.56
CA THR A 152 24.29 -15.19 -24.14
C THR A 152 23.06 -15.58 -23.30
N THR A 153 23.29 -16.21 -22.16
CA THR A 153 22.25 -16.53 -21.16
C THR A 153 22.26 -15.59 -19.96
N GLU A 154 23.39 -14.92 -19.71
CA GLU A 154 23.63 -14.09 -18.52
C GLU A 154 23.01 -12.70 -18.63
N TRP A 155 22.54 -12.18 -17.49
CA TRP A 155 22.02 -10.83 -17.38
C TRP A 155 23.06 -9.93 -16.69
N ALA A 156 23.47 -8.86 -17.36
CA ALA A 156 24.32 -7.83 -16.77
C ALA A 156 23.45 -6.70 -16.22
N ASN A 157 23.65 -6.32 -14.95
CA ASN A 157 22.99 -5.17 -14.35
C ASN A 157 23.70 -3.89 -14.77
N VAL A 158 22.95 -2.94 -15.35
CA VAL A 158 23.53 -1.75 -16.01
C VAL A 158 23.05 -0.42 -15.43
N ALA A 159 21.89 -0.41 -14.76
CA ALA A 159 21.41 0.79 -14.07
C ALA A 159 20.44 0.44 -12.94
N VAL A 160 20.38 1.33 -11.94
CA VAL A 160 19.48 1.21 -10.79
C VAL A 160 18.76 2.56 -10.56
N PRO A 161 17.86 3.01 -11.46
CA PRO A 161 17.18 4.28 -11.28
C PRO A 161 16.06 4.18 -10.24
N ASP A 162 15.78 5.30 -9.57
CA ASP A 162 14.56 5.45 -8.78
C ASP A 162 13.33 5.57 -9.68
N VAL A 163 12.21 5.03 -9.20
CA VAL A 163 10.91 5.30 -9.82
C VAL A 163 10.39 6.62 -9.27
N SER A 164 10.12 7.59 -10.15
CA SER A 164 9.59 8.89 -9.73
C SER A 164 8.23 8.76 -9.03
N PRO A 165 7.79 9.76 -8.25
CA PRO A 165 6.45 9.76 -7.64
C PRO A 165 5.29 9.63 -8.63
N ARG A 166 5.53 9.87 -9.94
CA ARG A 166 4.55 9.68 -11.02
C ARG A 166 4.65 8.31 -11.71
N GLY A 167 5.46 7.40 -11.17
CA GLY A 167 5.69 6.06 -11.70
C GLY A 167 6.65 6.03 -12.89
N ALA A 168 7.08 7.17 -13.42
CA ALA A 168 8.00 7.22 -14.55
C ALA A 168 9.45 6.93 -14.14
N PHE A 169 10.18 6.26 -15.02
CA PHE A 169 11.63 6.07 -14.90
C PHE A 169 12.31 6.31 -16.25
N SER A 170 13.58 6.72 -16.20
CA SER A 170 14.45 6.86 -17.36
C SER A 170 15.90 6.68 -16.93
N ALA A 171 16.67 5.90 -17.67
CA ALA A 171 18.09 5.69 -17.40
C ALA A 171 18.89 5.51 -18.69
N ASN A 172 20.11 6.05 -18.67
CA ASN A 172 21.10 5.80 -19.72
C ASN A 172 21.90 4.56 -19.32
N ILE A 173 21.96 3.56 -20.20
CA ILE A 173 22.48 2.23 -19.83
C ILE A 173 23.72 1.79 -20.59
N ALA A 174 23.97 2.36 -21.77
CA ALA A 174 25.14 2.03 -22.59
C ALA A 174 25.32 3.04 -23.71
N PRO A 175 26.52 3.14 -24.28
CA PRO A 175 26.73 3.97 -25.46
C PRO A 175 26.12 3.36 -26.73
N ARG A 176 26.05 2.03 -26.82
CA ARG A 176 25.38 1.28 -27.88
C ARG A 176 25.02 -0.12 -27.38
N LEU A 177 23.95 -0.70 -27.90
CA LEU A 177 23.59 -2.10 -27.72
C LEU A 177 23.54 -2.78 -29.08
N ALA A 178 23.92 -4.06 -29.15
CA ALA A 178 23.79 -4.85 -30.37
C ALA A 178 22.31 -5.13 -30.70
N PRO A 179 21.90 -5.13 -31.98
CA PRO A 179 20.58 -5.60 -32.38
C PRO A 179 20.29 -6.99 -31.81
N GLY A 180 19.07 -7.22 -31.34
CA GLY A 180 18.67 -8.46 -30.67
C GLY A 180 18.97 -8.52 -29.16
N THR A 181 19.71 -7.55 -28.60
CA THR A 181 19.93 -7.45 -27.15
C THR A 181 18.58 -7.34 -26.43
N LEU A 182 18.40 -8.13 -25.37
CA LEU A 182 17.23 -8.02 -24.49
C LEU A 182 17.53 -7.07 -23.36
N VAL A 183 16.57 -6.20 -23.06
CA VAL A 183 16.59 -5.29 -21.92
C VAL A 183 15.46 -5.66 -20.98
N ARG A 184 15.75 -5.77 -19.70
CA ARG A 184 14.79 -6.05 -18.63
C ARG A 184 14.74 -4.88 -17.68
N ALA A 185 13.55 -4.37 -17.42
CA ALA A 185 13.27 -3.42 -16.35
C ALA A 185 12.51 -4.15 -15.24
N GLN A 186 13.04 -4.17 -14.02
CA GLN A 186 12.45 -4.87 -12.88
C GLN A 186 12.25 -3.92 -11.70
N VAL A 187 11.01 -3.78 -11.24
CA VAL A 187 10.68 -3.04 -10.01
C VAL A 187 11.02 -3.91 -8.81
N LEU A 188 11.83 -3.34 -7.92
CA LEU A 188 12.33 -3.92 -6.69
C LEU A 188 12.00 -3.00 -5.51
N LYS A 189 12.07 -3.56 -4.29
CA LYS A 189 11.99 -2.82 -3.02
C LYS A 189 10.77 -1.88 -2.89
N CYS A 190 9.66 -2.18 -3.56
CA CYS A 190 8.41 -1.48 -3.27
C CYS A 190 7.89 -1.96 -1.90
N LYS A 191 7.74 -1.04 -0.94
CA LYS A 191 7.35 -1.37 0.44
C LYS A 191 5.90 -1.84 0.58
N TRP A 192 5.04 -1.49 -0.38
CA TRP A 192 3.58 -1.66 -0.31
C TRP A 192 2.96 -2.27 -1.58
N CYS A 193 3.78 -2.56 -2.59
CA CYS A 193 3.35 -3.11 -3.87
C CYS A 193 4.23 -4.28 -4.31
N THR A 194 3.74 -5.11 -5.23
CA THR A 194 4.50 -6.26 -5.72
C THR A 194 5.66 -5.81 -6.61
N GLY A 195 6.67 -6.67 -6.73
CA GLY A 195 7.65 -6.54 -7.80
C GLY A 195 6.99 -6.75 -9.17
N ALA A 196 7.58 -6.17 -10.21
CA ALA A 196 7.12 -6.28 -11.59
C ALA A 196 8.32 -6.32 -12.54
N LYS A 197 8.15 -6.92 -13.72
CA LYS A 197 9.20 -6.94 -14.75
C LYS A 197 8.61 -6.77 -16.15
N ALA A 198 9.31 -6.04 -16.99
CA ALA A 198 9.04 -5.95 -18.42
C ALA A 198 10.32 -6.14 -19.22
N TYR A 199 10.13 -6.51 -20.49
CA TYR A 199 11.22 -6.80 -21.41
C TYR A 199 11.04 -6.01 -22.69
N ALA A 200 12.15 -5.53 -23.24
CA ALA A 200 12.23 -4.93 -24.56
C ALA A 200 13.38 -5.59 -25.33
N ARG A 201 13.31 -5.56 -26.65
CA ARG A 201 14.37 -6.04 -27.53
C ARG A 201 14.86 -4.89 -28.40
N VAL A 202 16.17 -4.73 -28.49
CA VAL A 202 16.80 -3.81 -29.45
C VAL A 202 16.52 -4.33 -30.85
N ARG A 203 15.94 -3.49 -31.71
CA ARG A 203 15.68 -3.81 -33.12
C ARG A 203 16.88 -3.48 -33.98
#